data_AF-A0A9P3FYZ2-F1
#
_entry.id   AF-A0A9P3FYZ2-F1
#
_cell.length_a   1.000
_cell.length_b   1.000
_cell.length_c   1.000
_cell.angle_alpha   90.00
_cell.angle_beta   90.00
_cell.angle_gamma   90.00
#
_symmetry.space_group_name_H-M   'P 1'
#
loop_
_entity.id
_entity.type
_entity.pdbx_description
1 polymer ?
#
loop_
_entity_poly.entity_id
_entity_poly.type
_entity_poly.pdbx_seq_one_letter_code
_entity_poly.pdbx_strand_id
1 'polypeptide(L)'
;MSSDVQPTPQLPHQQTVDTNAGLVSQLLTPGSSLHPTFLVVLDVAFAALLCVFLGLLAVTGGNIHILVLIVIEGCLYASVKWFVAELQRTVQPTEPTPDKKKEE
;
A
#
# COMPACT_ATOMS: atom_id res chain seq x y z
N MET A 1 -55.32 -10.50 -20.40
CA MET A 1 -54.50 -10.15 -21.58
C MET A 1 -54.07 -8.70 -21.41
N SER A 2 -52.75 -8.47 -21.47
CA SER A 2 -52.04 -7.17 -21.51
C SER A 2 -52.06 -6.38 -20.18
N SER A 3 -51.08 -6.51 -19.29
CA SER A 3 -49.70 -6.00 -19.35
C SER A 3 -49.63 -4.48 -19.46
N ASP A 4 -49.53 -3.79 -18.32
CA ASP A 4 -48.80 -2.52 -18.25
C ASP A 4 -47.78 -2.60 -17.11
N VAL A 5 -46.53 -2.55 -17.51
CA VAL A 5 -45.30 -2.67 -16.74
C VAL A 5 -44.59 -1.33 -16.91
N GLN A 6 -44.43 -0.54 -15.84
CA GLN A 6 -43.25 0.29 -15.48
C GLN A 6 -43.58 1.44 -14.50
N PRO A 7 -42.59 2.08 -13.85
CA PRO A 7 -41.46 1.53 -13.09
C PRO A 7 -41.32 2.18 -11.70
N THR A 8 -40.64 1.47 -10.80
CA THR A 8 -40.11 1.98 -9.53
C THR A 8 -39.23 3.22 -9.72
N PRO A 9 -39.45 4.34 -9.01
CA PRO A 9 -38.44 5.37 -8.81
C PRO A 9 -37.49 4.92 -7.68
N GLN A 10 -36.28 4.54 -8.06
CA GLN A 10 -35.17 4.22 -7.15
C GLN A 10 -34.53 5.53 -6.65
N LEU A 11 -34.40 5.66 -5.32
CA LEU A 11 -33.32 6.24 -4.48
C LEU A 11 -32.62 7.56 -4.82
N PRO A 12 -32.27 8.31 -3.75
CA PRO A 12 -30.86 8.55 -3.45
C PRO A 12 -30.46 7.79 -2.19
N HIS A 13 -29.57 6.81 -2.34
CA HIS A 13 -28.81 6.28 -1.22
C HIS A 13 -27.96 7.44 -0.71
N GLN A 14 -28.33 8.01 0.43
CA GLN A 14 -27.37 8.70 1.30
C GLN A 14 -26.37 7.63 1.75
N GLN A 15 -25.38 7.38 0.91
CA GLN A 15 -24.21 6.60 1.27
C GLN A 15 -23.48 7.46 2.29
N THR A 16 -23.80 7.24 3.56
CA THR A 16 -22.97 7.67 4.68
C THR A 16 -21.59 7.15 4.34
N VAL A 17 -20.71 8.05 3.92
CA VAL A 17 -19.34 7.69 3.58
C VAL A 17 -18.71 7.30 4.91
N ASP A 18 -18.79 6.02 5.24
CA ASP A 18 -17.88 5.40 6.18
C ASP A 18 -16.50 5.66 5.60
N THR A 19 -15.81 6.66 6.14
CA THR A 19 -14.42 7.03 5.82
C THR A 19 -13.44 5.86 6.06
N ASN A 20 -13.92 4.67 6.39
CA ASN A 20 -13.16 3.43 6.43
C ASN A 20 -13.49 2.52 5.23
N ALA A 21 -14.75 2.49 4.77
CA ALA A 21 -15.19 1.65 3.65
C ALA A 21 -14.62 2.13 2.30
N GLY A 22 -14.49 3.44 2.09
CA GLY A 22 -13.90 3.99 0.85
C GLY A 22 -12.42 3.62 0.68
N LEU A 23 -11.72 3.41 1.77
CA LEU A 23 -10.27 3.24 1.87
C LEU A 23 -9.96 1.77 1.59
N VAL A 24 -10.77 0.89 2.19
CA VAL A 24 -10.81 -0.54 1.91
C VAL A 24 -11.28 -0.81 0.48
N SER A 25 -12.27 -0.08 -0.04
CA SER A 25 -12.74 -0.23 -1.42
C SER A 25 -11.71 0.25 -2.45
N GLN A 26 -10.97 1.32 -2.14
CA GLN A 26 -9.81 1.72 -2.95
C GLN A 26 -8.64 0.75 -2.81
N LEU A 27 -8.43 0.11 -1.66
CA LEU A 27 -7.38 -0.91 -1.46
C LEU A 27 -7.70 -2.23 -2.20
N LEU A 28 -8.99 -2.56 -2.35
CA LEU A 28 -9.50 -3.75 -3.06
C LEU A 28 -9.70 -3.51 -4.56
N THR A 29 -9.58 -2.27 -5.04
CA THR A 29 -9.53 -2.01 -6.48
C THR A 29 -8.18 -2.52 -7.02
N PRO A 30 -8.17 -3.48 -7.97
CA PRO A 30 -6.94 -4.09 -8.44
C PRO A 30 -6.02 -3.03 -9.05
N GLY A 31 -4.83 -2.85 -8.47
CA GLY A 31 -3.84 -1.83 -8.87
C GLY A 31 -3.53 -0.74 -7.83
N SER A 32 -4.27 -0.67 -6.73
CA SER A 32 -4.08 0.36 -5.69
C SER A 32 -2.85 0.16 -4.79
N SER A 33 -2.27 -1.05 -4.79
CA SER A 33 -1.00 -1.34 -4.09
C SER A 33 0.20 -0.56 -4.66
N LEU A 34 0.04 0.10 -5.82
CA LEU A 34 1.07 0.88 -6.49
C LEU A 34 1.04 2.38 -6.13
N HIS A 35 0.12 2.81 -5.25
CA HIS A 35 0.02 4.21 -4.86
C HIS A 35 1.03 4.55 -3.73
N PRO A 36 1.76 5.69 -3.82
CA PRO A 36 2.79 6.08 -2.85
C PRO A 36 2.29 6.16 -1.39
N THR A 37 0.99 6.33 -1.19
CA THR A 37 0.34 6.29 0.13
C THR A 37 0.54 4.95 0.84
N PHE A 38 0.51 3.82 0.13
CA PHE A 38 0.69 2.50 0.74
C PHE A 38 2.08 2.35 1.36
N LEU A 39 3.10 2.90 0.70
CA LEU A 39 4.47 2.87 1.19
C LEU A 39 4.66 3.69 2.46
N VAL A 40 4.02 4.85 2.54
CA VAL A 40 4.02 5.69 3.74
C VAL A 40 3.31 4.98 4.89
N VAL A 41 2.16 4.35 4.64
CA VAL A 41 1.45 3.57 5.66
C VAL A 41 2.30 2.40 6.16
N LEU A 42 3.01 1.71 5.27
CA LEU A 42 3.88 0.60 5.65
C LEU A 42 5.09 1.06 6.48
N ASP A 43 5.72 2.17 6.10
CA ASP A 43 6.82 2.79 6.85
C ASP A 43 6.36 3.20 8.26
N VAL A 44 5.20 3.83 8.37
CA VAL A 44 4.57 4.17 9.66
C VAL A 44 4.26 2.91 10.48
N ALA A 45 3.74 1.86 9.85
CA ALA A 45 3.44 0.60 10.53
C ALA A 45 4.70 -0.06 11.10
N PHE A 46 5.79 -0.12 10.32
CA PHE A 46 7.08 -0.63 10.81
C PHE A 46 7.65 0.26 11.91
N ALA A 47 7.64 1.58 11.76
CA ALA A 47 8.10 2.49 12.81
C ALA A 47 7.32 2.33 14.13
N ALA A 48 6.00 2.14 14.05
CA ALA A 48 5.17 1.84 15.22
C ALA A 48 5.56 0.49 15.84
N LEU A 49 5.82 -0.53 15.03
CA LEU A 49 6.20 -1.87 15.47
C LEU A 49 7.59 -1.85 16.14
N LEU A 50 8.57 -1.15 15.56
CA LEU A 50 9.87 -0.90 16.17
C LEU A 50 9.72 -0.20 17.53
N CYS A 51 8.86 0.82 17.62
CA CYS A 51 8.61 1.54 18.86
C CYS A 51 8.07 0.60 19.95
N VAL A 52 7.14 -0.30 19.59
CA VAL A 52 6.63 -1.33 20.50
C VAL A 52 7.75 -2.28 20.91
N PHE A 53 8.59 -2.76 19.99
CA PHE A 53 9.71 -3.64 20.32
C PHE A 53 10.77 -2.98 21.19
N LEU A 54 11.07 -1.70 20.97
CA LEU A 54 11.97 -0.93 21.84
C LEU A 54 11.37 -0.74 23.24
N GLY A 55 10.07 -0.46 23.33
CA GLY A 55 9.35 -0.41 24.62
C GLY A 55 9.40 -1.75 25.36
N LEU A 56 9.14 -2.85 24.65
CA LEU A 56 9.23 -4.20 25.21
C LEU A 56 10.67 -4.56 25.58
N LEU A 57 11.67 -4.13 24.81
CA LEU A 57 13.08 -4.37 25.12
C LEU A 57 13.47 -3.73 26.45
N ALA A 58 13.00 -2.50 26.69
CA ALA A 58 13.21 -1.78 27.94
C ALA A 58 12.49 -2.44 29.13
N VAL A 59 11.24 -2.88 28.95
CA VAL A 59 10.46 -3.53 30.03
C VAL A 59 10.96 -4.93 30.35
N THR A 60 11.36 -5.71 29.34
CA THR A 60 11.72 -7.13 29.48
C THR A 60 13.20 -7.31 29.88
N GLY A 61 13.98 -6.23 29.98
CA GLY A 61 15.37 -6.29 30.46
C GLY A 61 16.36 -6.93 29.47
N GLY A 62 16.13 -6.79 28.16
CA GLY A 62 17.11 -7.25 27.15
C GLY A 62 17.04 -8.74 26.80
N ASN A 63 15.85 -9.31 26.67
CA ASN A 63 15.67 -10.70 26.23
C ASN A 63 16.09 -10.89 24.76
N ILE A 64 16.89 -11.91 24.48
CA ILE A 64 17.38 -12.27 23.13
C ILE A 64 16.22 -12.42 22.12
N HIS A 65 15.05 -12.88 22.55
CA HIS A 65 13.87 -12.99 21.69
C HIS A 65 13.45 -11.63 21.11
N ILE A 66 13.44 -10.57 21.92
CA ILE A 66 13.09 -9.22 21.46
C ILE A 66 14.16 -8.70 20.47
N LEU A 67 15.43 -9.01 20.72
CA LEU A 67 16.53 -8.62 19.84
C LEU A 67 16.39 -9.27 18.46
N VAL A 68 16.06 -10.56 18.41
CA VAL A 68 15.76 -11.28 17.16
C VAL A 68 14.56 -10.68 16.45
N LEU A 69 13.50 -10.32 17.18
CA LEU A 69 12.31 -9.69 16.58
C LEU A 69 12.64 -8.33 15.93
N ILE A 70 13.48 -7.50 16.56
CA ILE A 70 13.97 -6.23 15.98
C ILE A 70 14.78 -6.47 14.70
N VAL A 71 15.66 -7.48 14.69
CA VAL A 71 16.45 -7.81 13.51
C VAL A 71 15.56 -8.27 12.35
N ILE A 72 14.61 -9.17 12.61
CA ILE A 72 13.69 -9.67 11.58
C ILE A 72 12.82 -8.53 11.02
N GLU A 73 12.36 -7.62 11.88
CA GLU A 73 11.64 -6.43 11.47
C GLU A 73 12.49 -5.54 10.53
N GLY A 74 13.75 -5.29 10.86
CA GLY A 74 14.68 -4.57 9.99
C GLY A 74 14.91 -5.28 8.64
N CYS A 75 15.04 -6.61 8.64
CA CYS A 75 15.13 -7.40 7.40
C CYS A 75 13.85 -7.29 6.55
N LEU A 76 12.68 -7.25 7.20
CA LEU A 76 11.40 -7.08 6.54
C LEU A 76 11.27 -5.68 5.93
N TYR A 77 11.65 -4.63 6.67
CA TYR A 77 11.71 -3.25 6.18
C TYR A 77 12.60 -3.13 4.94
N ALA A 78 13.79 -3.71 4.99
CA ALA A 78 14.72 -3.72 3.85
C ALA A 78 14.13 -4.45 2.64
N SER A 79 13.46 -5.59 2.85
CA SER A 79 12.82 -6.37 1.78
C SER A 79 11.74 -5.56 1.06
N VAL A 80 10.91 -4.83 1.80
CA VAL A 80 9.90 -3.93 1.21
C VAL A 80 10.58 -2.80 0.44
N LYS A 81 11.55 -2.10 1.04
CA LYS A 81 12.25 -0.99 0.38
C LYS A 81 12.90 -1.41 -0.93
N TRP A 82 13.50 -2.61 -0.95
CA TRP A 82 14.06 -3.19 -2.16
C TRP A 82 12.97 -3.54 -3.18
N PHE A 83 11.86 -4.17 -2.75
CA PHE A 83 10.74 -4.51 -3.63
C PHE A 83 10.14 -3.27 -4.31
N VAL A 84 9.98 -2.16 -3.57
CA VAL A 84 9.51 -0.88 -4.11
C VAL A 84 10.47 -0.34 -5.16
N ALA A 85 11.77 -0.33 -4.87
CA ALA A 85 12.77 0.14 -5.82
C ALA A 85 12.72 -0.69 -7.12
N GLU A 86 12.46 -1.99 -7.01
CA GLU A 86 12.33 -2.88 -8.16
C GLU A 86 11.04 -2.65 -8.95
N LEU A 87 9.92 -2.38 -8.28
CA LEU A 87 8.68 -1.97 -8.95
C LEU A 87 8.87 -0.65 -9.71
N GLN A 88 9.58 0.33 -9.15
CA GLN A 88 9.85 1.59 -9.84
C GLN A 88 10.71 1.42 -11.09
N ARG A 89 11.59 0.40 -11.13
CA ARG A 89 12.39 0.08 -12.32
C ARG A 89 11.57 -0.60 -13.42
N THR A 90 10.57 -1.38 -13.06
CA THR A 90 9.73 -2.13 -14.01
C THR A 90 8.50 -1.33 -14.49
N VAL A 91 8.02 -0.39 -13.68
CA VAL A 91 6.87 0.49 -14.00
C VAL A 91 7.27 1.73 -14.80
N GLN A 92 8.56 2.08 -14.90
CA GLN A 92 8.99 3.00 -15.95
C GLN A 92 9.01 2.26 -17.29
N PRO A 93 8.03 2.48 -18.20
CA PRO A 93 8.28 2.16 -19.59
C PRO A 93 9.52 2.96 -19.98
N THR A 94 10.55 2.25 -20.40
CA THR A 94 11.50 2.72 -21.41
C THR A 94 10.78 3.73 -22.31
N GLU A 95 11.07 5.02 -22.22
CA GLU A 95 10.94 5.89 -23.37
C GLU A 95 12.13 5.56 -24.28
N PRO A 96 11.92 4.95 -25.45
CA PRO A 96 12.89 4.96 -26.52
C PRO A 96 12.61 6.19 -27.37
N THR A 97 13.43 7.24 -27.25
CA THR A 97 13.35 8.43 -28.11
C THR A 97 14.77 8.76 -28.57
N PRO A 98 14.99 9.08 -29.85
CA PRO A 98 15.36 8.15 -30.91
C PRO A 98 16.73 8.49 -31.49
N ASP A 99 17.21 7.67 -32.43
CA ASP A 99 18.23 7.99 -33.46
C ASP A 99 18.62 9.48 -33.56
N LYS A 100 19.85 9.81 -33.17
CA LYS A 100 20.62 10.85 -33.86
C LYS A 100 21.58 10.18 -34.84
N LYS A 101 21.03 9.76 -35.99
CA LYS A 101 21.68 10.09 -37.25
C LYS A 101 21.76 11.62 -37.36
N LYS A 102 22.92 12.16 -37.05
CA LYS A 102 23.52 13.31 -37.73
C LYS A 102 24.90 12.77 -38.11
N GLU A 103 25.09 12.28 -39.32
CA GLU A 103 25.44 13.11 -40.48
C GLU A 103 26.52 14.12 -40.09
N GLU A 104 27.77 13.61 -40.05
CA GLU A 104 28.95 14.21 -40.69
C GLU A 104 29.82 13.09 -41.26
#